data_AF-A0A229NUC4-F1
#
_entry.id   AF-A0A229NUC4-F1
#
_cell.length_a   1.000
_cell.length_b   1.000
_cell.length_c   1.000
_cell.angle_alpha   90.00
_cell.angle_beta   90.00
_cell.angle_gamma   90.00
#
_symmetry.space_group_name_H-M   'P 1'
#
loop_
_entity.id
_entity.type
_entity.pdbx_description
1 polymer ?
#
loop_
_entity_poly.entity_id
_entity_poly.type
_entity_poly.pdbx_seq_one_letter_code
_entity_poly.pdbx_strand_id
1 'polypeptide(L)' 'MRYLFLLNHAAQEGWAELDASVIATDLLGGEIDSRRVLVPARGVRIIRRHGFNQQ' A
#
# COMPACT_ATOMS: atom_id res chain seq x y z
N MET A 1 11.82 -2.77 -10.27
CA MET A 1 11.03 -1.95 -9.33
C MET A 1 9.58 -1.92 -9.80
N ARG A 2 8.59 -2.11 -8.92
CA ARG A 2 7.15 -2.13 -9.29
C ARG A 2 6.37 -1.16 -8.39
N TYR A 3 5.36 -0.51 -8.96
CA TYR A 3 4.46 0.39 -8.23
C TYR A 3 3.05 -0.18 -8.24
N LEU A 4 2.36 -0.04 -7.11
CA LEU A 4 0.95 -0.38 -6.98
C LEU A 4 0.15 0.87 -6.64
N PHE A 5 -0.90 1.13 -7.42
CA PHE A 5 -1.84 2.20 -7.17
C PHE A 5 -3.07 1.61 -6.49
N LEU A 6 -3.41 2.13 -5.32
CA LEU A 6 -4.61 1.76 -4.59
C LEU A 6 -5.61 2.90 -4.71
N LEU A 7 -6.74 2.67 -5.37
CA LEU A 7 -7.79 3.66 -5.57
C LEU A 7 -9.02 3.22 -4.80
N ASN A 8 -9.43 4.01 -3.80
CA ASN A 8 -10.65 3.74 -3.07
C ASN A 8 -11.82 4.51 -3.70
N HIS A 9 -12.68 3.79 -4.42
CA HIS A 9 -13.90 4.35 -5.00
C HIS A 9 -15.10 4.32 -4.04
N ALA A 10 -14.94 3.89 -2.80
CA ALA A 10 -16.00 3.92 -1.81
C ALA A 10 -16.12 5.30 -1.14
N ALA A 11 -17.28 5.54 -0.53
CA ALA A 11 -17.53 6.72 0.30
C ALA A 11 -16.95 6.61 1.72
N GLN A 12 -16.36 5.47 2.05
CA GLN A 12 -15.79 5.15 3.36
C GLN A 12 -14.33 4.73 3.22
N GLU A 13 -13.55 4.82 4.31
CA GLU A 13 -12.19 4.29 4.35
C GLU A 13 -12.19 2.77 4.07
N GLY A 14 -11.17 2.33 3.34
CA GLY A 14 -10.92 0.92 3.09
C GLY A 14 -9.46 0.58 3.37
N TRP A 15 -9.12 -0.68 3.17
CA TRP A 15 -7.74 -1.15 3.31
C TRP A 15 -7.38 -2.16 2.23
N ALA A 16 -6.10 -2.23 1.91
CA ALA A 16 -5.54 -3.25 1.06
C ALA A 16 -4.46 -4.02 1.82
N GLU A 17 -4.44 -5.34 1.67
CA GLU A 17 -3.36 -6.17 2.20
C GLU A 17 -2.19 -6.20 1.21
N LEU A 18 -0.99 -5.99 1.73
CA LEU A 18 0.25 -6.20 1.01
C LEU A 18 0.80 -7.59 1.32
N ASP A 19 1.42 -8.19 0.31
CA ASP A 19 2.14 -9.45 0.46
C ASP A 19 3.21 -9.31 1.55
N ALA A 20 3.20 -10.24 2.51
CA ALA A 20 4.12 -10.32 3.63
C ALA A 20 5.60 -10.35 3.24
N SER A 21 5.89 -10.86 2.05
CA SER A 21 7.25 -10.96 1.53
C SER A 21 7.76 -9.65 0.93
N VAL A 22 6.92 -8.62 0.77
CA VAL A 22 7.32 -7.40 0.04
C VAL A 22 7.73 -6.29 0.98
N ILE A 23 8.95 -5.77 0.80
CA ILE A 23 9.36 -4.50 1.40
C ILE A 23 8.77 -3.37 0.56
N ALA A 24 7.98 -2.49 1.18
CA ALA A 24 7.26 -1.44 0.47
C ALA A 24 7.19 -0.12 1.26
N THR A 25 7.11 0.99 0.52
CA THR A 25 6.91 2.35 1.05
C THR A 25 5.67 2.96 0.40
N ASP A 26 4.82 3.63 1.18
CA ASP A 26 3.75 4.47 0.65
C ASP A 26 4.32 5.86 0.34
N LEU A 27 4.36 6.22 -0.94
CA LEU A 27 4.98 7.48 -1.37
C LEU A 27 4.21 8.72 -0.90
N LEU A 28 2.96 8.57 -0.47
CA LEU A 28 2.13 9.67 0.01
C LEU A 28 1.97 9.66 1.54
N GLY A 29 2.06 8.49 2.17
CA GLY A 29 1.85 8.29 3.60
C GLY A 29 3.11 8.01 4.41
N GLY A 30 4.24 7.70 3.76
CA GLY A 30 5.50 7.34 4.41
C GLY A 30 5.71 5.83 4.57
N GLU A 31 6.40 5.46 5.65
CA GLU A 31 6.66 4.05 5.95
C GLU A 31 5.38 3.29 6.31
N ILE A 32 5.33 2.04 5.91
CA ILE A 32 4.18 1.16 6.12
C ILE A 32 4.50 0.24 7.29
N ASP A 33 3.97 0.57 8.47
CA ASP A 33 4.24 -0.18 9.71
C ASP A 33 3.46 -1.50 9.83
N SER A 34 2.51 -1.75 8.91
CA SER A 34 1.66 -2.94 8.94
C SER A 34 1.41 -3.49 7.55
N ARG A 35 1.08 -4.78 7.43
CA ARG A 35 0.71 -5.37 6.11
C ARG A 35 -0.57 -4.78 5.51
N ARG A 36 -1.28 -3.90 6.22
CA ARG A 36 -2.47 -3.22 5.74
C ARG A 36 -2.17 -1.75 5.47
N VAL A 37 -2.52 -1.33 4.26
CA VAL A 37 -2.50 0.09 3.88
C VAL A 37 -3.93 0.61 3.95
N LEU A 38 -4.17 1.58 4.82
CA LEU A 38 -5.43 2.32 4.86
C LEU A 38 -5.50 3.29 3.68
N VAL A 39 -6.63 3.27 2.97
CA VAL A 39 -6.90 4.15 1.84
C VAL A 39 -8.15 4.97 2.17
N PRO A 40 -8.02 6.29 2.41
CA PRO A 40 -9.14 7.15 2.74
C PRO A 40 -10.28 7.05 1.72
N ALA A 41 -11.50 7.39 2.14
CA ALA A 41 -12.65 7.49 1.25
C ALA A 41 -12.31 8.38 0.04
N ARG A 42 -12.63 7.91 -1.18
CA ARG A 42 -12.29 8.61 -2.44
C ARG A 42 -10.80 8.90 -2.63
N GLY A 43 -9.93 8.28 -1.82
CA GLY A 43 -8.50 8.54 -1.77
C GLY A 43 -7.68 7.61 -2.64
N VAL A 44 -6.39 7.93 -2.71
CA VAL A 44 -5.38 7.14 -3.41
C VAL A 44 -4.16 6.92 -2.52
N ARG A 45 -3.50 5.77 -2.69
CA ARG A 45 -2.14 5.49 -2.21
C ARG A 45 -1.27 4.95 -3.32
N ILE A 46 0.03 5.26 -3.27
CA ILE A 46 1.01 4.82 -4.27
C ILE A 46 2.12 4.07 -3.55
N ILE A 47 2.15 2.76 -3.74
CA ILE A 47 3.06 1.87 -3.04
C ILE A 47 4.25 1.53 -3.94
N ARG A 48 5.46 1.89 -3.52
CA ARG A 48 6.71 1.47 -4.16
C ARG A 48 7.18 0.16 -3.54
N ARG A 49 7.29 -0.90 -4.34
CA ARG A 49 7.78 -2.22 -3.92
C ARG A 49 9.26 -2.37 -4.26
N HIS A 50 10.08 -2.63 -3.24
CA HIS A 50 11.54 -2.69 -3.34
C HIS A 50 12.06 -4.08 -3.73
N GLY A 51 11.33 -5.15 -3.41
CA GLY A 51 11.69 -6.54 -3.74
C GLY A 51 10.89 -7.55 -2.91
N PHE A 52 11.18 -8.84 -3.07
CA PHE A 52 10.65 -9.92 -2.24
C PHE A 52 11.74 -10.35 -1.25
N ASN A 53 11.39 -10.57 0.02
CA ASN A 53 12.19 -11.34 0.97
C ASN A 53 12.21 -12.78 0.47
N GLN A 54 13.37 -13.24 0.01
CA GLN A 54 13.64 -14.67 -0.16
C GLN A 54 13.96 -15.22 1.23
N GLN A 55 12.95 -15.73 1.93
CA GLN A 55 13.15 -16.66 3.03
C GLN A 55 12.88 -18.08 2.53
#